data_AF-A0AAE9JI34-F1
#
_entry.id   AF-A0AAE9JI34-F1
#
_cell.length_a   1.000
_cell.length_b   1.000
_cell.length_c   1.000
_cell.angle_alpha   90.00
_cell.angle_beta   90.00
_cell.angle_gamma   90.00
#
_symmetry.space_group_name_H-M   'P 1'
#
loop_
_entity.id
_entity.type
_entity.pdbx_description
1 polymer ?
#
loop_
_entity_poly.entity_id
_entity_poly.type
_entity_poly.pdbx_seq_one_letter_code
_entity_poly.pdbx_strand_id
1 'polypeptide(L)'
;MLLLLSLLLFYNYQPLEAKQEYRRLLTARFPTRSLDCPALESIISIATCSEYVFELSKYTDQSFLTTVSLEYARNVTRMCNEMNSCFQESKCTDVKTAGNIYKDRCDRLEAHYYDYEYCLANFFEEIAKNTSCTKDYDYFSKDPEAKKTAWTSGKACAQTFLNSNCSEKPRAYFKNHYDKLVELLTVDSDTEFYCGSFHDELIAMLCERKTYEFKLAHEEWVIAQREGYAYTRNDSEITPMYRDVFNCMNEFCYFSDQQIRKLTREYEEMMKTINWRDESSAAVPRNQTQFEKCLVMIVQNGNILKYSCVEEIPKSEEWTRGAGIINAPKTNLANFLNDKECMKSVMKKECGWLTYETFDADFEKLQKEMNSAGENLSQKELSVWDIDAMFGSAP
;
A
#
# COMPACT_ATOMS: atom_id res chain seq x y z
N MET A 1 6.78 -39.35 -34.58
CA MET A 1 8.02 -38.56 -34.37
C MET A 1 7.79 -37.07 -34.58
N LEU A 2 7.20 -36.60 -35.69
CA LEU A 2 6.87 -35.17 -35.89
C LEU A 2 5.86 -34.61 -34.86
N LEU A 3 4.87 -35.42 -34.43
CA LEU A 3 3.92 -35.09 -33.35
C LEU A 3 4.55 -35.05 -31.93
N LEU A 4 5.69 -35.71 -31.74
CA LEU A 4 6.46 -35.67 -30.48
C LEU A 4 7.41 -34.47 -30.45
N LEU A 5 7.90 -34.02 -31.62
CA LEU A 5 8.69 -32.80 -31.74
C LEU A 5 7.86 -31.54 -31.54
N SER A 6 6.60 -31.50 -31.99
CA SER A 6 5.69 -30.39 -31.68
C SER A 6 5.39 -30.32 -30.19
N LEU A 7 5.14 -31.45 -29.52
CA LEU A 7 5.01 -31.50 -28.06
C LEU A 7 6.27 -31.01 -27.32
N LEU A 8 7.48 -31.35 -27.79
CA LEU A 8 8.73 -30.83 -27.21
C LEU A 8 8.95 -29.33 -27.45
N LEU A 9 8.43 -28.78 -28.54
CA LEU A 9 8.43 -27.33 -28.80
C LEU A 9 7.43 -26.59 -27.91
N PHE A 10 6.27 -27.18 -27.60
CA PHE A 10 5.33 -26.65 -26.59
C PHE A 10 5.91 -26.65 -25.17
N TYR A 11 6.83 -27.55 -24.85
CA TYR A 11 7.48 -27.63 -23.54
C TYR A 11 8.67 -26.65 -23.35
N ASN A 12 9.20 -26.04 -24.41
CA ASN A 12 10.47 -25.29 -24.33
C ASN A 12 10.60 -24.04 -25.22
N TYR A 13 9.54 -23.58 -25.89
CA TYR A 13 9.62 -22.32 -26.64
C TYR A 13 9.60 -21.11 -25.70
N GLN A 14 10.77 -20.58 -25.37
CA GLN A 14 10.95 -19.28 -24.74
C GLN A 14 11.28 -18.22 -25.81
N PRO A 15 10.43 -17.21 -26.03
CA PRO A 15 10.88 -15.99 -26.70
C PRO A 15 11.93 -15.34 -25.80
N LEU A 16 13.17 -15.20 -26.30
CA LEU A 16 14.31 -14.64 -25.54
C LEU A 16 14.10 -13.19 -25.09
N GLU A 17 13.04 -12.53 -25.56
CA GLU A 17 12.74 -11.11 -25.31
C GLU A 17 11.47 -10.86 -24.48
N ALA A 18 10.74 -11.91 -24.05
CA ALA A 18 9.61 -11.73 -23.15
C ALA A 18 10.10 -11.42 -21.73
N LYS A 19 9.59 -10.34 -21.12
CA LYS A 19 9.85 -10.00 -19.71
C LYS A 19 9.57 -11.21 -18.80
N GLN A 20 10.36 -11.34 -17.73
CA GLN A 20 10.32 -12.47 -16.77
C GLN A 20 8.92 -12.76 -16.21
N GLU A 21 8.07 -11.73 -16.13
CA GLU A 21 6.65 -11.76 -15.71
C GLU A 21 5.74 -12.59 -16.66
N TYR A 22 6.04 -12.69 -17.95
CA TYR A 22 5.17 -13.35 -18.95
C TYR A 22 5.69 -14.68 -19.50
N ARG A 23 6.87 -15.16 -19.06
CA ARG A 23 7.28 -16.56 -19.29
C ARG A 23 6.25 -17.56 -18.76
N ARG A 24 5.47 -17.16 -17.75
CA ARG A 24 4.38 -17.95 -17.15
C ARG A 24 3.16 -18.15 -18.09
N LEU A 25 3.01 -17.32 -19.13
CA LEU A 25 1.89 -17.40 -20.09
C LEU A 25 2.07 -18.47 -21.18
N LEU A 26 3.27 -19.04 -21.37
CA LEU A 26 3.55 -19.95 -22.49
C LEU A 26 3.85 -21.39 -22.07
N THR A 27 4.45 -21.62 -20.90
CA THR A 27 4.73 -22.98 -20.40
C THR A 27 3.57 -23.50 -19.57
N ALA A 28 2.72 -24.35 -20.13
CA ALA A 28 1.78 -25.16 -19.35
C ALA A 28 2.39 -26.57 -19.20
N ARG A 29 2.53 -27.03 -17.95
CA ARG A 29 2.71 -28.46 -17.68
C ARG A 29 1.31 -29.06 -17.69
N PHE A 30 1.09 -30.13 -18.44
CA PHE A 30 -0.21 -30.78 -18.41
C PHE A 30 -0.36 -31.55 -17.10
N PRO A 31 -1.53 -31.46 -16.42
CA PRO A 31 -1.78 -32.16 -15.17
C PRO A 31 -1.67 -33.68 -15.35
N THR A 32 -1.44 -34.39 -14.25
CA THR A 32 -1.32 -35.85 -14.24
C THR A 32 -2.56 -36.50 -14.86
N ARG A 33 -2.32 -37.45 -15.77
CA ARG A 33 -3.33 -38.19 -16.54
C ARG A 33 -4.50 -38.65 -15.67
N SER A 34 -5.70 -38.26 -16.06
CA SER A 34 -6.94 -38.74 -15.44
C SER A 34 -7.30 -40.15 -15.94
N LEU A 35 -7.98 -40.93 -15.11
CA LEU A 35 -8.42 -42.31 -15.42
C LEU A 35 -9.76 -42.38 -16.17
N ASP A 36 -10.46 -41.25 -16.28
CA ASP A 36 -11.79 -41.14 -16.90
C ASP A 36 -11.77 -41.15 -18.43
N CYS A 37 -10.61 -40.98 -19.06
CA CYS A 37 -10.43 -41.07 -20.51
C CYS A 37 -9.22 -41.91 -20.94
N PRO A 38 -9.29 -42.59 -22.11
CA PRO A 38 -8.10 -43.10 -22.78
C PRO A 38 -7.13 -41.95 -23.12
N ALA A 39 -5.82 -42.16 -22.94
CA ALA A 39 -4.82 -41.12 -23.22
C ALA A 39 -4.91 -40.53 -24.63
N LEU A 40 -5.25 -41.36 -25.62
CA LEU A 40 -5.37 -40.90 -26.99
C LEU A 40 -6.53 -39.90 -27.17
N GLU A 41 -7.63 -40.09 -26.47
CA GLU A 41 -8.80 -39.20 -26.52
C GLU A 41 -8.50 -37.83 -25.89
N SER A 42 -7.83 -37.83 -24.72
CA SER A 42 -7.36 -36.59 -24.10
C SER A 42 -6.36 -35.85 -24.99
N ILE A 43 -5.39 -36.56 -25.59
CA ILE A 43 -4.39 -35.95 -26.50
C ILE A 43 -5.05 -35.32 -27.73
N ILE A 44 -6.01 -36.01 -28.35
CA ILE A 44 -6.73 -35.49 -29.51
C ILE A 44 -7.52 -34.24 -29.11
N SER A 45 -8.25 -34.29 -27.99
CA SER A 45 -9.05 -33.15 -27.52
C SER A 45 -8.18 -31.92 -27.24
N ILE A 46 -7.06 -32.10 -26.53
CA ILE A 46 -6.09 -31.02 -26.27
C ILE A 46 -5.55 -30.46 -27.58
N ALA A 47 -5.15 -31.33 -28.52
CA ALA A 47 -4.61 -30.89 -29.82
C ALA A 47 -5.63 -30.09 -30.63
N THR A 48 -6.90 -30.51 -30.64
CA THR A 48 -8.00 -29.80 -31.31
C THR A 48 -8.22 -28.43 -30.68
N CYS A 49 -8.33 -28.33 -29.35
CA CYS A 49 -8.55 -27.04 -28.69
C CYS A 49 -7.31 -26.13 -28.70
N SER A 50 -6.11 -26.69 -28.89
CA SER A 50 -4.86 -25.92 -28.97
C SER A 50 -4.77 -25.03 -30.22
N GLU A 51 -5.60 -25.25 -31.24
CA GLU A 51 -5.69 -24.34 -32.39
C GLU A 51 -6.11 -22.94 -31.94
N TYR A 52 -7.09 -22.83 -31.04
CA TYR A 52 -7.51 -21.55 -30.46
C TYR A 52 -6.39 -20.90 -29.64
N VAL A 53 -5.60 -21.71 -28.93
CA VAL A 53 -4.45 -21.23 -28.15
C VAL A 53 -3.40 -20.62 -29.08
N PHE A 54 -3.12 -21.26 -30.22
CA PHE A 54 -2.18 -20.74 -31.22
C PHE A 54 -2.69 -19.45 -31.87
N GLU A 55 -3.99 -19.36 -32.15
CA GLU A 55 -4.56 -18.11 -32.65
C GLU A 55 -4.45 -16.99 -31.60
N LEU A 56 -4.70 -17.28 -30.32
CA LEU A 56 -4.54 -16.32 -29.22
C LEU A 56 -3.08 -15.84 -29.06
N SER A 57 -2.08 -16.70 -29.27
CA SER A 57 -0.68 -16.29 -29.13
C SER A 57 -0.25 -15.21 -30.13
N LYS A 58 -0.93 -15.13 -31.29
CA LYS A 58 -0.69 -14.04 -32.26
C LYS A 58 -1.07 -12.68 -31.70
N TYR A 59 -2.04 -12.62 -30.78
CA TYR A 59 -2.45 -11.38 -30.13
C TYR A 59 -1.41 -10.91 -29.13
N THR A 60 -0.79 -11.84 -28.39
CA THR A 60 0.27 -11.53 -27.45
C THR A 60 1.55 -11.07 -28.15
N ASP A 61 1.92 -11.64 -29.29
CA ASP A 61 3.18 -11.28 -29.96
C ASP A 61 3.20 -9.89 -30.64
N GLN A 62 2.03 -9.30 -30.93
CA GLN A 62 1.94 -8.08 -31.74
C GLN A 62 1.65 -6.78 -30.96
N SER A 63 1.21 -6.83 -29.70
CA SER A 63 0.44 -5.71 -29.12
C SER A 63 0.97 -5.14 -27.79
N PHE A 64 1.96 -5.75 -27.14
CA PHE A 64 2.38 -5.32 -25.80
C PHE A 64 2.95 -3.89 -25.68
N LEU A 65 3.20 -3.21 -26.81
CA LEU A 65 3.76 -1.86 -26.85
C LEU A 65 2.80 -0.79 -27.40
N THR A 66 1.56 -1.13 -27.76
CA THR A 66 0.63 -0.15 -28.37
C THR A 66 -0.78 -0.20 -27.78
N THR A 67 -1.44 0.95 -27.74
CA THR A 67 -2.85 1.06 -27.37
C THR A 67 -3.71 0.30 -28.37
N VAL A 68 -4.34 -0.82 -27.96
CA VAL A 68 -5.24 -1.59 -28.82
C VAL A 68 -6.63 -0.95 -28.94
N SER A 69 -7.38 -1.22 -30.00
CA SER A 69 -8.77 -0.75 -30.15
C SER A 69 -9.76 -1.56 -29.30
N LEU A 70 -10.96 -1.03 -29.07
CA LEU A 70 -12.04 -1.79 -28.41
C LEU A 70 -12.47 -3.02 -29.23
N GLU A 71 -12.44 -2.93 -30.55
CA GLU A 71 -12.75 -4.05 -31.45
C GLU A 71 -11.72 -5.18 -31.30
N TYR A 72 -10.43 -4.82 -31.17
CA TYR A 72 -9.37 -5.79 -30.91
C TYR A 72 -9.60 -6.54 -29.60
N ALA A 73 -9.92 -5.81 -28.52
CA ALA A 73 -10.25 -6.41 -27.22
C ALA A 73 -11.47 -7.35 -27.30
N ARG A 74 -12.50 -6.98 -28.06
CA ARG A 74 -13.68 -7.84 -28.32
C ARG A 74 -13.33 -9.12 -29.07
N ASN A 75 -12.41 -9.06 -30.03
CA ASN A 75 -11.93 -10.25 -30.74
C ASN A 75 -11.19 -11.21 -29.81
N VAL A 76 -10.35 -10.68 -28.91
CA VAL A 76 -9.68 -11.50 -27.87
C VAL A 76 -10.72 -12.19 -26.98
N THR A 77 -11.71 -11.47 -26.46
CA THR A 77 -12.78 -12.07 -25.64
C THR A 77 -13.53 -13.18 -26.37
N ARG A 78 -13.87 -12.95 -27.64
CA ARG A 78 -14.54 -13.98 -28.45
C ARG A 78 -13.70 -15.24 -28.56
N MET A 79 -12.41 -15.11 -28.87
CA MET A 79 -11.51 -16.26 -28.99
C MET A 79 -11.29 -16.96 -27.65
N CYS A 80 -11.18 -16.22 -26.56
CA CYS A 80 -11.12 -16.78 -25.22
C CYS A 80 -12.36 -17.61 -24.86
N ASN A 81 -13.56 -17.14 -25.24
CA ASN A 81 -14.79 -17.88 -25.03
C ASN A 81 -14.89 -19.14 -25.90
N GLU A 82 -14.49 -19.07 -27.17
CA GLU A 82 -14.46 -20.23 -28.08
C GLU A 82 -13.48 -21.29 -27.57
N MET A 83 -12.28 -20.88 -27.17
CA MET A 83 -11.28 -21.76 -26.58
C MET A 83 -11.78 -22.41 -25.29
N ASN A 84 -12.31 -21.62 -24.35
CA ASN A 84 -12.82 -22.15 -23.08
C ASN A 84 -13.95 -23.16 -23.34
N SER A 85 -14.88 -22.84 -24.24
CA SER A 85 -15.97 -23.76 -24.60
C SER A 85 -15.43 -25.09 -25.15
N CYS A 86 -14.43 -25.06 -26.04
CA CYS A 86 -13.80 -26.27 -26.57
C CYS A 86 -13.26 -27.20 -25.46
N PHE A 87 -12.53 -26.64 -24.49
CA PHE A 87 -11.99 -27.46 -23.39
C PHE A 87 -13.07 -27.95 -22.41
N GLN A 88 -14.05 -27.10 -22.08
CA GLN A 88 -15.09 -27.43 -21.09
C GLN A 88 -16.12 -28.46 -21.62
N GLU A 89 -16.32 -28.52 -22.94
CA GLU A 89 -17.19 -29.51 -23.59
C GLU A 89 -16.57 -30.92 -23.64
N SER A 90 -15.26 -31.06 -23.35
CA SER A 90 -14.62 -32.37 -23.30
C SER A 90 -15.24 -33.26 -22.22
N LYS A 91 -15.24 -34.58 -22.43
CA LYS A 91 -15.63 -35.55 -21.40
C LYS A 91 -14.51 -35.88 -20.42
N CYS A 92 -13.28 -35.51 -20.78
CA CYS A 92 -12.08 -35.87 -20.05
C CYS A 92 -11.71 -34.79 -19.03
N THR A 93 -11.60 -35.16 -17.77
CA THR A 93 -11.31 -34.22 -16.67
C THR A 93 -9.95 -33.54 -16.86
N ASP A 94 -8.93 -34.26 -17.32
CA ASP A 94 -7.60 -33.69 -17.58
C ASP A 94 -7.62 -32.60 -18.68
N VAL A 95 -8.46 -32.77 -19.70
CA VAL A 95 -8.69 -31.76 -20.74
C VAL A 95 -9.39 -30.53 -20.16
N LYS A 96 -10.41 -30.71 -19.31
CA LYS A 96 -11.07 -29.58 -18.62
C LYS A 96 -10.10 -28.83 -17.71
N THR A 97 -9.29 -29.54 -16.94
CA THR A 97 -8.26 -28.94 -16.07
C THR A 97 -7.24 -28.16 -16.89
N ALA A 98 -6.80 -28.68 -18.03
CA ALA A 98 -5.94 -27.93 -18.97
C ALA A 98 -6.65 -26.66 -19.49
N GLY A 99 -7.96 -26.76 -19.78
CA GLY A 99 -8.79 -25.61 -20.13
C GLY A 99 -8.80 -24.51 -19.07
N ASN A 100 -8.82 -24.86 -17.78
CA ASN A 100 -8.80 -23.89 -16.69
C ASN A 100 -7.50 -23.06 -16.66
N ILE A 101 -6.36 -23.66 -17.01
CA ILE A 101 -5.09 -22.93 -17.15
C ILE A 101 -5.19 -21.86 -18.24
N TYR A 102 -5.80 -22.19 -19.37
CA TYR A 102 -5.96 -21.23 -20.46
C TYR A 102 -7.05 -20.19 -20.16
N LYS A 103 -8.12 -20.56 -19.43
CA LYS A 103 -9.14 -19.62 -18.94
C LYS A 103 -8.48 -18.54 -18.07
N ASP A 104 -7.66 -18.90 -17.10
CA ASP A 104 -6.92 -17.94 -16.24
C ASP A 104 -6.10 -16.96 -17.07
N ARG A 105 -5.35 -17.47 -18.08
CA ARG A 105 -4.57 -16.64 -19.00
C ARG A 105 -5.46 -15.70 -19.82
N CYS A 106 -6.61 -16.17 -20.27
CA CYS A 106 -7.58 -15.36 -20.97
C CYS A 106 -8.15 -14.25 -20.09
N ASP A 107 -8.41 -14.52 -18.80
CA ASP A 107 -8.92 -13.52 -17.87
C ASP A 107 -7.90 -12.38 -17.68
N ARG A 108 -6.59 -12.71 -17.64
CA ARG A 108 -5.50 -11.72 -17.62
C ARG A 108 -5.38 -10.93 -18.92
N LEU A 109 -5.49 -11.60 -20.07
CA LEU A 109 -5.43 -10.94 -21.37
C LEU A 109 -6.59 -9.97 -21.56
N GLU A 110 -7.79 -10.34 -21.13
CA GLU A 110 -8.94 -9.44 -21.15
C GLU A 110 -8.71 -8.24 -20.23
N ALA A 111 -8.21 -8.46 -19.01
CA ALA A 111 -7.85 -7.37 -18.10
C ALA A 111 -6.91 -6.35 -18.73
N HIS A 112 -5.87 -6.86 -19.40
CA HIS A 112 -4.90 -6.05 -20.11
C HIS A 112 -5.50 -5.28 -21.30
N TYR A 113 -6.19 -5.96 -22.22
CA TYR A 113 -6.66 -5.32 -23.45
C TYR A 113 -7.85 -4.37 -23.26
N TYR A 114 -8.70 -4.67 -22.28
CA TYR A 114 -9.75 -3.74 -21.85
C TYR A 114 -9.24 -2.68 -20.88
N ASP A 115 -8.00 -2.78 -20.42
CA ASP A 115 -7.36 -1.80 -19.52
C ASP A 115 -8.21 -1.56 -18.26
N TYR A 116 -8.80 -2.63 -17.72
CA TYR A 116 -9.75 -2.52 -16.60
C TYR A 116 -9.10 -2.68 -15.23
N GLU A 117 -7.84 -3.12 -15.16
CA GLU A 117 -7.14 -3.31 -13.88
C GLU A 117 -7.05 -2.02 -13.08
N TYR A 118 -6.67 -0.91 -13.75
CA TYR A 118 -6.60 0.41 -13.11
C TYR A 118 -7.98 0.89 -12.63
N CYS A 119 -9.01 0.69 -13.45
CA CYS A 119 -10.39 1.03 -13.12
C CYS A 119 -10.90 0.23 -11.91
N LEU A 120 -10.65 -1.08 -11.87
CA LEU A 120 -11.00 -1.94 -10.73
C LEU A 120 -10.23 -1.53 -9.47
N ALA A 121 -8.94 -1.24 -9.58
CA ALA A 121 -8.12 -0.82 -8.45
C ALA A 121 -8.67 0.45 -7.78
N ASN A 122 -9.15 1.43 -8.57
CA ASN A 122 -9.79 2.62 -8.04
C ASN A 122 -11.15 2.30 -7.39
N PHE A 123 -11.92 1.36 -7.95
CA PHE A 123 -13.16 0.93 -7.31
C PHE A 123 -12.90 0.24 -5.97
N PHE A 124 -11.87 -0.61 -5.89
CA PHE A 124 -11.45 -1.26 -4.65
C PHE A 124 -11.03 -0.25 -3.58
N GLU A 125 -10.44 0.88 -3.98
CA GLU A 125 -10.16 2.00 -3.08
C GLU A 125 -11.45 2.67 -2.56
N GLU A 126 -12.45 2.87 -3.42
CA GLU A 126 -13.76 3.38 -2.98
C GLU A 126 -14.50 2.41 -2.05
N ILE A 127 -14.31 1.10 -2.23
CA ILE A 127 -14.78 0.10 -1.28
C ILE A 127 -14.03 0.24 0.05
N ALA A 128 -12.69 0.36 0.03
CA ALA A 128 -11.88 0.53 1.23
C ALA A 128 -12.23 1.80 2.03
N LYS A 129 -12.54 2.91 1.34
CA LYS A 129 -13.00 4.17 1.93
C LYS A 129 -14.39 4.10 2.57
N ASN A 130 -15.11 2.97 2.42
CA ASN A 130 -16.41 2.75 3.04
C ASN A 130 -17.44 3.86 2.75
N THR A 131 -17.53 4.27 1.48
CA THR A 131 -18.43 5.35 1.04
C THR A 131 -19.90 5.00 1.22
N SER A 132 -20.79 6.00 1.06
CA SER A 132 -22.24 5.80 1.20
C SER A 132 -22.81 4.70 0.31
N CYS A 133 -22.16 4.40 -0.82
CA CYS A 133 -22.57 3.40 -1.79
C CYS A 133 -22.01 2.00 -1.47
N THR A 134 -20.79 1.93 -0.94
CA THR A 134 -20.07 0.66 -0.71
C THR A 134 -20.23 0.11 0.70
N LYS A 135 -20.58 0.96 1.68
CA LYS A 135 -20.60 0.62 3.11
C LYS A 135 -21.57 -0.47 3.56
N ASP A 136 -22.62 -0.70 2.79
CA ASP A 136 -23.69 -1.64 3.18
C ASP A 136 -23.37 -3.08 2.70
N TYR A 137 -22.22 -3.30 2.05
CA TYR A 137 -21.84 -4.59 1.48
C TYR A 137 -20.44 -5.02 1.95
N ASP A 138 -20.33 -6.27 2.40
CA ASP A 138 -19.04 -6.85 2.80
C ASP A 138 -18.26 -7.43 1.60
N TYR A 139 -17.77 -6.54 0.74
CA TYR A 139 -17.00 -6.92 -0.46
C TYR A 139 -15.69 -7.66 -0.14
N PHE A 140 -15.19 -7.52 1.10
CA PHE A 140 -13.96 -8.13 1.58
C PHE A 140 -14.20 -9.43 2.38
N SER A 141 -15.45 -9.90 2.47
CA SER A 141 -15.80 -11.13 3.19
C SER A 141 -14.90 -12.30 2.81
N LYS A 142 -14.48 -13.08 3.80
CA LYS A 142 -13.73 -14.33 3.58
C LYS A 142 -14.65 -15.47 3.18
N ASP A 143 -15.89 -15.43 3.64
CA ASP A 143 -16.90 -16.39 3.25
C ASP A 143 -17.24 -16.18 1.76
N PRO A 144 -17.01 -17.18 0.89
CA PRO A 144 -17.24 -17.04 -0.55
C PRO A 144 -18.68 -16.67 -0.91
N GLU A 145 -19.67 -17.19 -0.18
CA GLU A 145 -21.09 -16.93 -0.45
C GLU A 145 -21.49 -15.53 0.01
N ALA A 146 -20.99 -15.07 1.17
CA ALA A 146 -21.20 -13.70 1.63
C ALA A 146 -20.49 -12.69 0.72
N LYS A 147 -19.25 -12.99 0.27
CA LYS A 147 -18.53 -12.17 -0.71
C LYS A 147 -19.31 -12.11 -2.02
N LYS A 148 -19.75 -13.24 -2.54
CA LYS A 148 -20.58 -13.31 -3.76
C LYS A 148 -21.87 -12.53 -3.62
N THR A 149 -22.52 -12.63 -2.46
CA THR A 149 -23.73 -11.86 -2.14
C THR A 149 -23.44 -10.36 -2.12
N ALA A 150 -22.34 -9.93 -1.52
CA ALA A 150 -21.92 -8.52 -1.50
C ALA A 150 -21.65 -7.98 -2.90
N TRP A 151 -20.85 -8.69 -3.71
CA TRP A 151 -20.54 -8.28 -5.09
C TRP A 151 -21.75 -8.30 -6.02
N THR A 152 -22.69 -9.23 -5.82
CA THR A 152 -23.94 -9.32 -6.59
C THR A 152 -24.92 -8.21 -6.19
N SER A 153 -25.16 -8.04 -4.90
CA SER A 153 -26.11 -7.04 -4.38
C SER A 153 -25.59 -5.62 -4.61
N GLY A 154 -24.28 -5.43 -4.47
CA GLY A 154 -23.59 -4.18 -4.73
C GLY A 154 -23.33 -3.87 -6.22
N LYS A 155 -23.87 -4.66 -7.15
CA LYS A 155 -23.67 -4.49 -8.60
C LYS A 155 -24.07 -3.10 -9.10
N ALA A 156 -25.18 -2.55 -8.61
CA ALA A 156 -25.62 -1.21 -8.98
C ALA A 156 -24.58 -0.14 -8.56
N CYS A 157 -23.98 -0.30 -7.38
CA CYS A 157 -22.93 0.59 -6.90
C CYS A 157 -21.70 0.55 -7.81
N ALA A 158 -21.23 -0.67 -8.10
CA ALA A 158 -20.10 -0.88 -8.99
C ALA A 158 -20.37 -0.31 -10.39
N GLN A 159 -21.54 -0.58 -10.98
CA GLN A 159 -21.91 -0.07 -12.31
C GLN A 159 -21.94 1.45 -12.37
N THR A 160 -22.47 2.13 -11.34
CA THR A 160 -22.43 3.59 -11.24
C THR A 160 -20.97 4.09 -11.22
N PHE A 161 -20.12 3.49 -10.37
CA PHE A 161 -18.71 3.87 -10.33
C PHE A 161 -18.01 3.67 -11.68
N LEU A 162 -18.17 2.49 -12.29
CA LEU A 162 -17.57 2.16 -13.58
C LEU A 162 -18.00 3.15 -14.67
N ASN A 163 -19.29 3.49 -14.73
CA ASN A 163 -19.83 4.40 -15.74
C ASN A 163 -19.26 5.82 -15.65
N SER A 164 -19.04 6.29 -14.42
CA SER A 164 -18.60 7.65 -14.13
C SER A 164 -17.08 7.83 -14.11
N ASN A 165 -16.32 6.80 -13.71
CA ASN A 165 -14.90 6.95 -13.40
C ASN A 165 -13.97 6.18 -14.34
N CYS A 166 -14.50 5.28 -15.17
CA CYS A 166 -13.68 4.45 -16.05
C CYS A 166 -13.78 4.86 -17.53
N SER A 167 -12.73 4.54 -18.29
CA SER A 167 -12.66 4.78 -19.72
C SER A 167 -13.67 3.92 -20.50
N GLU A 168 -13.77 4.10 -21.82
CA GLU A 168 -14.74 3.37 -22.65
C GLU A 168 -14.58 1.84 -22.57
N LYS A 169 -13.35 1.32 -22.60
CA LYS A 169 -13.11 -0.12 -22.67
C LYS A 169 -13.56 -0.89 -21.42
N PRO A 170 -13.18 -0.51 -20.18
CA PRO A 170 -13.66 -1.18 -18.98
C PRO A 170 -15.19 -1.11 -18.86
N ARG A 171 -15.78 0.05 -19.18
CA ARG A 171 -17.23 0.23 -19.17
C ARG A 171 -17.92 -0.71 -20.15
N ALA A 172 -17.41 -0.79 -21.39
CA ALA A 172 -17.95 -1.67 -22.41
C ALA A 172 -17.85 -3.15 -22.01
N TYR A 173 -16.76 -3.56 -21.36
CA TYR A 173 -16.57 -4.92 -20.86
C TYR A 173 -17.56 -5.25 -19.74
N PHE A 174 -17.52 -4.51 -18.64
CA PHE A 174 -18.35 -4.84 -17.47
C PHE A 174 -19.84 -4.63 -17.68
N LYS A 175 -20.26 -3.89 -18.72
CA LYS A 175 -21.67 -3.83 -19.12
C LYS A 175 -22.28 -5.21 -19.33
N ASN A 176 -21.52 -6.13 -19.94
CA ASN A 176 -21.98 -7.48 -20.27
C ASN A 176 -21.25 -8.59 -19.50
N HIS A 177 -20.13 -8.27 -18.84
CA HIS A 177 -19.26 -9.24 -18.19
C HIS A 177 -19.09 -9.01 -16.68
N TYR A 178 -19.97 -8.24 -16.03
CA TYR A 178 -19.89 -8.04 -14.57
C TYR A 178 -19.97 -9.35 -13.78
N ASP A 179 -20.81 -10.29 -14.21
CA ASP A 179 -20.99 -11.55 -13.47
C ASP A 179 -19.71 -12.40 -13.50
N LYS A 180 -18.87 -12.23 -14.53
CA LYS A 180 -17.53 -12.82 -14.61
C LYS A 180 -16.58 -12.20 -13.59
N LEU A 181 -16.67 -10.90 -13.30
CA LEU A 181 -15.92 -10.28 -12.20
C LEU A 181 -16.33 -10.88 -10.85
N VAL A 182 -17.63 -11.10 -10.64
CA VAL A 182 -18.13 -11.75 -9.41
C VAL A 182 -17.55 -13.16 -9.28
N GLU A 183 -17.57 -13.96 -10.35
CA GLU A 183 -16.95 -15.29 -10.39
C GLU A 183 -15.46 -15.21 -10.04
N LEU A 184 -14.71 -14.34 -10.73
CA LEU A 184 -13.27 -14.14 -10.53
C LEU A 184 -12.90 -13.71 -9.11
N LEU A 185 -13.79 -13.05 -8.37
CA LEU A 185 -13.53 -12.61 -7.00
C LEU A 185 -13.98 -13.62 -5.94
N THR A 186 -14.78 -14.61 -6.30
CA THR A 186 -15.48 -15.47 -5.33
C THR A 186 -15.16 -16.95 -5.47
N VAL A 187 -14.75 -17.39 -6.66
CA VAL A 187 -14.40 -18.78 -6.94
C VAL A 187 -12.89 -18.87 -7.01
N ASP A 188 -12.30 -19.60 -6.05
CA ASP A 188 -10.89 -19.96 -6.12
C ASP A 188 -10.68 -20.83 -7.36
N SER A 189 -9.65 -20.52 -8.13
CA SER A 189 -9.31 -21.33 -9.29
C SER A 189 -8.53 -22.53 -8.77
N ASP A 190 -9.11 -23.74 -8.85
CA ASP A 190 -8.41 -25.02 -8.63
C ASP A 190 -7.35 -25.24 -9.73
N THR A 191 -6.42 -24.30 -9.89
CA THR A 191 -5.37 -24.34 -10.90
C THR A 191 -4.07 -24.80 -10.27
N GLU A 192 -3.17 -25.34 -11.10
CA GLU A 192 -1.82 -25.72 -10.69
C GLU A 192 -0.99 -24.50 -10.19
N PHE A 193 -1.51 -23.28 -10.41
CA PHE A 193 -0.91 -22.03 -9.96
C PHE A 193 -1.28 -21.73 -8.50
N TYR A 194 -0.75 -22.53 -7.56
CA TYR A 194 -0.84 -22.19 -6.14
C TYR A 194 -0.35 -20.75 -5.93
N CYS A 195 -1.27 -19.84 -5.59
CA CYS A 195 -1.03 -18.41 -5.33
C CYS A 195 -0.58 -17.59 -6.53
N GLY A 196 -0.91 -18.04 -7.74
CA GLY A 196 -0.51 -17.39 -8.99
C GLY A 196 -1.64 -17.23 -10.01
N SER A 197 -2.89 -17.47 -9.60
CA SER A 197 -4.06 -17.25 -10.46
C SER A 197 -4.40 -15.77 -10.58
N PHE A 198 -5.22 -15.41 -11.56
CA PHE A 198 -5.77 -14.06 -11.67
C PHE A 198 -6.76 -13.74 -10.55
N HIS A 199 -7.43 -14.76 -10.00
CA HIS A 199 -8.19 -14.62 -8.76
C HIS A 199 -7.30 -14.09 -7.64
N ASP A 200 -6.16 -14.74 -7.40
CA ASP A 200 -5.19 -14.33 -6.36
C ASP A 200 -4.72 -12.89 -6.56
N GLU A 201 -4.49 -12.46 -7.81
CA GLU A 201 -4.09 -11.09 -8.14
C GLU A 201 -5.16 -10.06 -7.86
N LEU A 202 -6.42 -10.35 -8.19
CA LEU A 202 -7.53 -9.44 -7.90
C LEU A 202 -7.79 -9.31 -6.40
N ILE A 203 -7.68 -10.42 -5.67
CA ILE A 203 -7.77 -10.42 -4.20
C ILE A 203 -6.58 -9.68 -3.57
N ALA A 204 -5.37 -9.88 -4.09
CA ALA A 204 -4.20 -9.12 -3.66
C ALA A 204 -4.39 -7.62 -3.90
N MET A 205 -4.91 -7.23 -5.08
CA MET A 205 -5.21 -5.84 -5.38
C MET A 205 -6.25 -5.24 -4.41
N LEU A 206 -7.28 -6.00 -4.04
CA LEU A 206 -8.25 -5.61 -2.99
C LEU A 206 -7.54 -5.34 -1.64
N CYS A 207 -6.65 -6.23 -1.21
CA CYS A 207 -5.87 -6.05 0.02
C CYS A 207 -4.89 -4.88 -0.07
N GLU A 208 -4.22 -4.71 -1.21
CA GLU A 208 -3.32 -3.59 -1.43
C GLU A 208 -4.05 -2.25 -1.35
N ARG A 209 -5.32 -2.18 -1.74
CA ARG A 209 -6.10 -0.94 -1.62
C ARG A 209 -6.49 -0.61 -0.19
N LYS A 210 -6.56 -1.62 0.71
CA LYS A 210 -6.59 -1.37 2.15
C LYS A 210 -5.30 -0.75 2.69
N THR A 211 -4.17 -0.89 1.99
CA THR A 211 -2.89 -0.28 2.41
C THR A 211 -2.88 1.24 2.26
N TYR A 212 -3.85 1.84 1.55
CA TYR A 212 -3.83 3.27 1.22
C TYR A 212 -3.68 4.16 2.47
N GLU A 213 -4.53 3.97 3.48
CA GLU A 213 -4.48 4.78 4.70
C GLU A 213 -3.19 4.57 5.49
N PHE A 214 -2.74 3.32 5.60
CA PHE A 214 -1.47 3.00 6.26
C PHE A 214 -0.26 3.59 5.51
N LYS A 215 -0.24 3.51 4.18
CA LYS A 215 0.83 4.08 3.34
C LYS A 215 0.89 5.60 3.46
N LEU A 216 -0.27 6.28 3.43
CA LEU A 216 -0.31 7.72 3.67
C LEU A 216 0.22 8.07 5.06
N ALA A 217 -0.21 7.33 6.09
CA ALA A 217 0.27 7.54 7.45
C ALA A 217 1.79 7.32 7.56
N HIS A 218 2.31 6.28 6.91
CA HIS A 218 3.74 6.00 6.85
C HIS A 218 4.52 7.07 6.06
N GLU A 219 4.00 7.55 4.93
CA GLU A 219 4.60 8.65 4.16
C GLU A 219 4.64 9.95 4.98
N GLU A 220 3.54 10.31 5.65
CA GLU A 220 3.49 11.42 6.59
C GLU A 220 4.55 11.29 7.69
N TRP A 221 4.75 10.07 8.23
CA TRP A 221 5.78 9.79 9.22
C TRP A 221 7.19 9.91 8.64
N VAL A 222 7.47 9.38 7.45
CA VAL A 222 8.77 9.51 6.78
C VAL A 222 9.12 10.97 6.54
N ILE A 223 8.16 11.78 6.09
CA ILE A 223 8.36 13.21 5.90
C ILE A 223 8.58 13.89 7.26
N ALA A 224 7.86 13.49 8.31
CA ALA A 224 8.06 13.99 9.68
C ALA A 224 9.50 13.74 10.17
N GLN A 225 10.01 12.52 9.98
CA GLN A 225 11.38 12.19 10.36
C GLN A 225 12.41 12.95 9.54
N ARG A 226 12.17 13.15 8.24
CA ARG A 226 13.08 13.87 7.34
C ARG A 226 13.16 15.36 7.67
N GLU A 227 12.02 15.99 7.88
CA GLU A 227 11.90 17.44 8.07
C GLU A 227 12.00 17.85 9.55
N GLY A 228 11.98 16.87 10.47
CA GLY A 228 12.12 17.09 11.91
C GLY A 228 10.85 17.52 12.62
N TYR A 229 9.66 17.48 12.02
CA TYR A 229 8.43 17.82 12.74
C TYR A 229 7.87 16.63 13.53
N ALA A 230 7.10 16.92 14.59
CA ALA A 230 6.47 15.89 15.39
C ALA A 230 5.36 15.17 14.61
N TYR A 231 5.46 13.85 14.48
CA TYR A 231 4.37 13.04 13.95
C TYR A 231 3.18 13.02 14.92
N THR A 232 1.97 13.27 14.42
CA THR A 232 0.78 13.58 15.22
C THR A 232 -0.14 12.40 15.47
N ARG A 233 -0.13 11.37 14.60
CA ARG A 233 -1.00 10.19 14.76
C ARG A 233 -0.50 9.31 15.89
N ASN A 234 -1.43 8.71 16.62
CA ASN A 234 -1.14 7.83 17.76
C ASN A 234 -1.40 6.34 17.46
N ASP A 235 -1.07 5.47 18.42
CA ASP A 235 -1.28 4.01 18.33
C ASP A 235 -2.72 3.63 17.95
N SER A 236 -3.73 4.29 18.54
CA SER A 236 -5.14 3.99 18.29
C SER A 236 -5.58 4.32 16.85
N GLU A 237 -4.84 5.17 16.14
CA GLU A 237 -5.06 5.45 14.72
C GLU A 237 -4.29 4.49 13.81
N ILE A 238 -3.01 4.24 14.11
CA ILE A 238 -2.12 3.45 13.23
C ILE A 238 -2.37 1.95 13.33
N THR A 239 -2.58 1.44 14.54
CA THR A 239 -2.65 -0.01 14.78
C THR A 239 -3.87 -0.67 14.13
N PRO A 240 -5.08 -0.07 14.10
CA PRO A 240 -6.18 -0.60 13.29
C PRO A 240 -5.83 -0.66 11.79
N MET A 241 -5.25 0.40 11.22
CA MET A 241 -4.86 0.44 9.80
C MET A 241 -3.85 -0.67 9.47
N TYR A 242 -2.82 -0.83 10.30
CA TYR A 242 -1.84 -1.91 10.15
C TYR A 242 -2.49 -3.29 10.26
N ARG A 243 -3.31 -3.53 11.28
CA ARG A 243 -3.96 -4.84 11.50
C ARG A 243 -4.87 -5.21 10.34
N ASP A 244 -5.64 -4.28 9.82
CA ASP A 244 -6.53 -4.53 8.68
C ASP A 244 -5.75 -4.95 7.44
N VAL A 245 -4.62 -4.28 7.16
CA VAL A 245 -3.74 -4.62 6.04
C VAL A 245 -3.02 -5.95 6.28
N PHE A 246 -2.41 -6.11 7.45
CA PHE A 246 -1.65 -7.31 7.83
C PHE A 246 -2.54 -8.55 7.76
N ASN A 247 -3.74 -8.50 8.34
CA ASN A 247 -4.67 -9.62 8.31
C ASN A 247 -5.09 -9.94 6.88
N CYS A 248 -5.35 -8.93 6.04
CA CYS A 248 -5.65 -9.17 4.63
C CYS A 248 -4.47 -9.85 3.93
N MET A 249 -3.27 -9.27 3.99
CA MET A 249 -2.12 -9.78 3.24
C MET A 249 -1.61 -11.14 3.76
N ASN A 250 -1.62 -11.37 5.08
CA ASN A 250 -1.09 -12.59 5.69
C ASN A 250 -1.99 -13.82 5.45
N GLU A 251 -3.26 -13.58 5.14
CA GLU A 251 -4.23 -14.65 4.89
C GLU A 251 -4.29 -15.10 3.44
N PHE A 252 -3.77 -14.29 2.50
CA PHE A 252 -3.68 -14.65 1.09
C PHE A 252 -2.27 -15.07 0.72
N CYS A 253 -2.16 -16.22 0.07
CA CYS A 253 -0.88 -16.83 -0.22
C CYS A 253 -0.10 -16.16 -1.38
N TYR A 254 -0.70 -15.13 -2.02
CA TYR A 254 -0.07 -14.29 -3.03
C TYR A 254 1.10 -13.45 -2.49
N PHE A 255 0.99 -12.95 -1.26
CA PHE A 255 1.99 -12.07 -0.69
C PHE A 255 3.18 -12.86 -0.16
N SER A 256 4.38 -12.48 -0.60
CA SER A 256 5.61 -13.10 -0.09
C SER A 256 5.85 -12.70 1.37
N ASP A 257 6.49 -13.59 2.13
CA ASP A 257 6.93 -13.25 3.50
C ASP A 257 7.81 -11.98 3.55
N GLN A 258 8.54 -11.69 2.47
CA GLN A 258 9.34 -10.47 2.38
C GLN A 258 8.47 -9.21 2.39
N GLN A 259 7.34 -9.22 1.68
CA GLN A 259 6.38 -8.12 1.68
C GLN A 259 5.74 -7.96 3.06
N ILE A 260 5.30 -9.06 3.68
CA ILE A 260 4.73 -9.03 5.04
C ILE A 260 5.75 -8.51 6.06
N ARG A 261 6.98 -9.03 6.05
CA ARG A 261 8.07 -8.54 6.93
C ARG A 261 8.44 -7.09 6.67
N LYS A 262 8.27 -6.58 5.44
CA LYS A 262 8.49 -5.16 5.14
C LYS A 262 7.42 -4.31 5.81
N LEU A 263 6.14 -4.66 5.62
CA LEU A 263 5.01 -3.98 6.26
C LEU A 263 5.15 -3.97 7.79
N THR A 264 5.45 -5.13 8.39
CA THR A 264 5.65 -5.25 9.84
C THR A 264 6.80 -4.37 10.34
N ARG A 265 7.92 -4.31 9.63
CA ARG A 265 9.04 -3.44 9.99
C ARG A 265 8.67 -1.96 9.91
N GLU A 266 7.98 -1.54 8.85
CA GLU A 266 7.51 -0.14 8.69
C GLU A 266 6.60 0.25 9.87
N TYR A 267 5.67 -0.62 10.24
CA TYR A 267 4.83 -0.43 11.42
C TYR A 267 5.65 -0.38 12.72
N GLU A 268 6.56 -1.32 12.95
CA GLU A 268 7.40 -1.35 14.15
C GLU A 268 8.25 -0.09 14.32
N GLU A 269 8.83 0.45 13.23
CA GLU A 269 9.60 1.69 13.27
C GLU A 269 8.72 2.92 13.58
N MET A 270 7.52 2.99 12.99
CA MET A 270 6.53 4.01 13.34
C MET A 270 6.16 3.91 14.83
N MET A 271 5.88 2.70 15.30
CA MET A 271 5.51 2.43 16.69
C MET A 271 6.64 2.68 17.66
N LYS A 272 7.92 2.47 17.30
CA LYS A 272 9.04 2.94 18.13
C LYS A 272 9.00 4.45 18.30
N THR A 273 8.68 5.21 17.27
CA THR A 273 8.59 6.68 17.38
C THR A 273 7.38 7.11 18.23
N ILE A 274 6.27 6.38 18.13
CA ILE A 274 5.03 6.65 18.88
C ILE A 274 5.14 6.19 20.33
N ASN A 275 5.68 4.99 20.57
CA ASN A 275 5.82 4.35 21.89
C ASN A 275 7.11 4.71 22.62
N TRP A 276 8.16 5.21 21.96
CA TRP A 276 9.28 5.86 22.69
C TRP A 276 8.76 7.05 23.49
N ARG A 277 7.66 7.68 23.02
CA ARG A 277 6.87 8.66 23.75
C ARG A 277 6.11 8.08 24.97
N ASP A 278 5.91 6.76 25.03
CA ASP A 278 5.24 6.02 26.12
C ASP A 278 6.20 5.20 27.02
N GLU A 279 7.39 4.77 26.58
CA GLU A 279 8.34 4.01 27.44
C GLU A 279 9.37 4.90 28.13
N SER A 280 9.67 6.08 27.58
CA SER A 280 10.26 7.18 28.37
C SER A 280 9.26 7.79 29.36
N SER A 281 7.98 7.38 29.31
CA SER A 281 6.89 7.90 30.15
C SER A 281 6.74 7.21 31.52
N ALA A 282 7.74 6.45 31.98
CA ALA A 282 7.82 6.16 33.42
C ALA A 282 8.01 7.44 34.27
N ALA A 283 8.38 8.57 33.64
CA ALA A 283 8.51 9.88 34.29
C ALA A 283 7.67 11.03 33.67
N VAL A 284 7.03 10.86 32.50
CA VAL A 284 6.38 11.99 31.79
C VAL A 284 4.87 12.07 32.11
N PRO A 285 4.37 13.18 32.69
CA PRO A 285 2.94 13.35 32.96
C PRO A 285 2.10 13.43 31.67
N ARG A 286 1.00 12.66 31.63
CA ARG A 286 0.03 12.54 30.51
C ARG A 286 -0.70 13.84 30.08
N ASN A 287 -0.33 15.01 30.58
CA ASN A 287 -1.09 16.26 30.42
C ASN A 287 -0.24 17.43 29.89
N GLN A 288 0.58 17.21 28.86
CA GLN A 288 1.25 18.33 28.20
C GLN A 288 0.27 19.20 27.41
N THR A 289 0.36 20.51 27.61
CA THR A 289 -0.41 21.48 26.83
C THR A 289 0.05 21.50 25.37
N GLN A 290 -0.78 22.04 24.47
CA GLN A 290 -0.36 22.22 23.06
C GLN A 290 0.90 23.08 22.95
N PHE A 291 1.06 24.05 23.86
CA PHE A 291 2.24 24.90 23.95
C PHE A 291 3.50 24.10 24.32
N GLU A 292 3.44 23.28 25.37
CA GLU A 292 4.57 22.46 25.83
C GLU A 292 5.03 21.49 24.74
N LYS A 293 4.08 20.84 24.05
CA LYS A 293 4.37 19.95 22.92
C LYS A 293 5.07 20.67 21.76
N CYS A 294 4.61 21.87 21.43
CA CYS A 294 5.18 22.68 20.36
C CYS A 294 6.59 23.17 20.71
N LEU A 295 6.80 23.55 21.98
CA LEU A 295 8.09 24.00 22.46
C LEU A 295 9.14 22.89 22.41
N VAL A 296 8.81 21.69 22.89
CA VAL A 296 9.68 20.51 22.83
C VAL A 296 10.05 20.20 21.37
N MET A 297 9.09 20.24 20.45
CA MET A 297 9.34 20.03 19.02
C MET A 297 10.32 21.06 18.44
N ILE A 298 10.16 22.35 18.77
CA ILE A 298 11.05 23.41 18.30
C ILE A 298 12.47 23.23 18.86
N VAL A 299 12.58 22.89 20.14
CA VAL A 299 13.87 22.74 20.83
C VAL A 299 14.64 21.50 20.35
N GLN A 300 13.95 20.39 20.12
CA GLN A 300 14.59 19.13 19.76
C GLN A 300 14.94 19.03 18.27
N ASN A 301 14.12 19.61 17.38
CA ASN A 301 14.21 19.33 15.94
C ASN A 301 14.23 20.58 15.03
N GLY A 302 14.02 21.78 15.55
CA GLY A 302 13.91 22.98 14.72
C GLY A 302 15.26 23.59 14.34
N ASN A 303 15.58 23.67 13.04
CA ASN A 303 16.54 24.69 12.56
C ASN A 303 15.87 26.07 12.58
N ILE A 304 15.68 26.61 13.78
CA ILE A 304 15.00 27.89 14.00
C ILE A 304 15.88 29.11 13.70
N LEU A 305 17.17 28.92 13.39
CA LEU A 305 18.06 29.97 12.90
C LEU A 305 17.59 30.59 11.58
N LYS A 306 16.67 29.92 10.86
CA LYS A 306 16.01 30.49 9.68
C LYS A 306 15.11 31.69 10.00
N TYR A 307 14.78 31.92 11.27
CA TYR A 307 13.99 33.06 11.72
C TYR A 307 14.88 34.20 12.18
N SER A 308 14.62 35.41 11.67
CA SER A 308 15.45 36.59 11.92
C SER A 308 15.53 37.06 13.38
N CYS A 309 14.61 36.60 14.23
CA CYS A 309 14.60 36.90 15.67
C CYS A 309 15.37 35.86 16.51
N VAL A 310 15.87 34.80 15.88
CA VAL A 310 16.60 33.73 16.54
C VAL A 310 18.08 33.92 16.28
N GLU A 311 18.87 34.04 17.34
CA GLU A 311 20.30 34.31 17.26
C GLU A 311 21.13 33.02 17.33
N GLU A 312 22.23 32.98 16.59
CA GLU A 312 23.27 31.97 16.80
C GLU A 312 24.02 32.24 18.12
N ILE A 313 24.56 31.19 18.73
CA ILE A 313 25.47 31.35 19.87
C ILE A 313 26.70 32.16 19.42
N PRO A 314 27.08 33.23 20.12
CA PRO A 314 28.30 33.97 19.82
C PRO A 314 29.51 33.03 19.90
N LYS A 315 30.28 32.92 18.82
CA LYS A 315 31.50 32.09 18.82
C LYS A 315 32.53 32.69 19.78
N SER A 316 32.66 32.16 21.00
CA SER A 316 33.80 32.48 21.87
C SER A 316 35.07 31.79 21.34
N GLU A 317 36.23 32.45 21.40
CA GLU A 317 37.53 31.92 20.97
C GLU A 317 37.90 30.56 21.62
N GLU A 318 37.31 30.20 22.76
CA GLU A 318 37.58 28.97 23.51
C GLU A 318 37.03 27.68 22.88
N TRP A 319 36.05 27.76 21.96
CA TRP A 319 35.46 26.59 21.29
C TRP A 319 36.43 25.84 20.35
N THR A 320 37.59 26.43 20.03
CA THR A 320 38.52 25.86 19.04
C THR A 320 39.48 24.81 19.60
N ARG A 321 39.47 24.49 20.90
CA ARG A 321 40.46 23.58 21.51
C ARG A 321 39.94 22.30 22.18
N GLY A 322 38.64 22.01 22.17
CA GLY A 322 38.10 20.78 22.76
C GLY A 322 37.19 20.02 21.80
N ALA A 323 37.55 18.76 21.50
CA ALA A 323 36.79 17.67 20.88
C ALA A 323 35.53 18.02 20.04
N GLY A 324 35.54 17.60 18.77
CA GLY A 324 34.41 17.73 17.84
C GLY A 324 33.10 17.13 18.34
N ILE A 325 32.23 17.98 18.90
CA ILE A 325 30.82 17.71 19.10
C ILE A 325 30.10 18.15 17.83
N ILE A 326 29.79 17.19 16.95
CA ILE A 326 29.15 17.42 15.64
C ILE A 326 27.68 17.87 15.80
N ASN A 327 27.11 17.80 17.01
CA ASN A 327 25.69 18.06 17.30
C ASN A 327 25.43 19.12 18.37
N ALA A 328 26.34 20.06 18.63
CA ALA A 328 26.05 21.15 19.56
C ALA A 328 24.95 22.08 18.98
N PRO A 329 23.93 22.46 19.77
CA PRO A 329 22.90 23.39 19.30
C PRO A 329 23.56 24.71 18.91
N LYS A 330 23.34 25.15 17.67
CA LYS A 330 23.90 26.41 17.15
C LYS A 330 23.08 27.64 17.57
N THR A 331 21.89 27.41 18.12
CA THR A 331 20.92 28.44 18.50
C THR A 331 21.13 28.89 19.94
N ASN A 332 21.10 30.20 20.18
CA ASN A 332 21.03 30.76 21.53
C ASN A 332 19.63 30.54 22.11
N LEU A 333 19.45 29.38 22.72
CA LEU A 333 18.16 28.93 23.23
C LEU A 333 17.67 29.74 24.44
N ALA A 334 18.59 30.26 25.26
CA ALA A 334 18.25 31.14 26.37
C ALA A 334 17.62 32.45 25.89
N ASN A 335 18.16 33.05 24.82
CA ASN A 335 17.57 34.26 24.23
C ASN A 335 16.20 33.94 23.62
N PHE A 336 16.08 32.82 22.90
CA PHE A 336 14.82 32.40 22.29
C PHE A 336 13.69 32.17 23.31
N LEU A 337 13.98 31.47 24.42
CA LEU A 337 12.98 31.17 25.45
C LEU A 337 12.53 32.42 26.22
N ASN A 338 13.36 33.47 26.26
CA ASN A 338 13.05 34.74 26.91
C ASN A 338 12.38 35.76 25.98
N ASP A 339 12.46 35.58 24.66
CA ASP A 339 11.81 36.45 23.69
C ASP A 339 10.40 35.95 23.36
N LYS A 340 9.42 36.47 24.10
CA LYS A 340 8.00 36.15 23.92
C LYS A 340 7.52 36.32 22.47
N GLU A 341 7.89 37.42 21.83
CA GLU A 341 7.39 37.76 20.49
C GLU A 341 8.07 36.88 19.42
N CYS A 342 9.36 36.62 19.58
CA CYS A 342 10.06 35.67 18.71
C CYS A 342 9.48 34.27 18.86
N MET A 343 9.30 33.79 20.10
CA MET A 343 8.75 32.46 20.35
C MET A 343 7.32 32.34 19.81
N LYS A 344 6.49 33.36 19.97
CA LYS A 344 5.13 33.41 19.38
C LYS A 344 5.18 33.35 17.85
N SER A 345 6.08 34.10 17.23
CA SER A 345 6.26 34.11 15.76
C SER A 345 6.76 32.77 15.21
N VAL A 346 7.72 32.14 15.89
CA VAL A 346 8.28 30.83 15.52
C VAL A 346 7.25 29.73 15.74
N MET A 347 6.64 29.64 16.93
CA MET A 347 5.56 28.69 17.22
C MET A 347 4.38 28.87 16.25
N LYS A 348 4.10 30.11 15.82
CA LYS A 348 3.07 30.36 14.80
C LYS A 348 3.35 29.73 13.44
N LYS A 349 4.62 29.64 13.08
CA LYS A 349 5.05 29.12 11.78
C LYS A 349 5.36 27.63 11.82
N GLU A 350 5.94 27.14 12.91
CA GLU A 350 6.33 25.75 13.08
C GLU A 350 5.20 24.88 13.64
N CYS A 351 4.29 25.47 14.43
CA CYS A 351 3.20 24.75 15.10
C CYS A 351 1.84 25.31 14.68
N GLY A 352 1.50 25.14 13.40
CA GLY A 352 0.22 25.61 12.83
C GLY A 352 -1.04 25.03 13.51
N TRP A 353 -0.90 24.03 14.37
CA TRP A 353 -1.95 23.39 15.17
C TRP A 353 -2.13 23.99 16.57
N LEU A 354 -1.27 24.91 17.01
CA LEU A 354 -1.38 25.57 18.32
C LEU A 354 -2.53 26.59 18.32
N THR A 355 -3.44 26.51 19.29
CA THR A 355 -4.39 27.58 19.56
C THR A 355 -3.71 28.72 20.32
N TYR A 356 -3.63 29.91 19.74
CA TYR A 356 -2.91 31.06 20.34
C TYR A 356 -3.68 31.76 21.47
N GLU A 357 -4.89 31.30 21.78
CA GLU A 357 -5.72 31.88 22.84
C GLU A 357 -5.09 31.76 24.22
N THR A 358 -4.30 30.70 24.46
CA THR A 358 -3.63 30.44 25.76
C THR A 358 -2.14 30.74 25.74
N PHE A 359 -1.56 31.11 24.60
CA PHE A 359 -0.11 31.27 24.43
C PHE A 359 0.51 32.17 25.49
N ASP A 360 -0.12 33.32 25.77
CA ASP A 360 0.44 34.30 26.69
C ASP A 360 0.47 33.75 28.13
N ALA A 361 -0.55 32.99 28.54
CA ALA A 361 -0.61 32.35 29.86
C ALA A 361 0.38 31.18 29.97
N ASP A 362 0.52 30.39 28.91
CA ASP A 362 1.46 29.26 28.85
C ASP A 362 2.92 29.76 28.85
N PHE A 363 3.21 30.87 28.15
CA PHE A 363 4.51 31.53 28.17
C PHE A 363 4.85 32.06 29.57
N GLU A 364 3.90 32.68 30.26
CA GLU A 364 4.12 33.15 31.63
C GLU A 364 4.35 32.00 32.61
N LYS A 365 3.69 30.86 32.40
CA LYS A 365 3.91 29.63 33.18
C LYS A 365 5.34 29.11 32.96
N LEU A 366 5.78 29.01 31.71
CA LEU A 366 7.16 28.64 31.36
C LEU A 366 8.18 29.56 32.03
N GLN A 367 7.97 30.88 31.96
CA GLN A 367 8.86 31.85 32.58
C GLN A 367 8.91 31.69 34.11
N LYS A 368 7.77 31.40 34.76
CA LYS A 368 7.76 31.11 36.21
C LYS A 368 8.54 29.83 36.53
N GLU A 369 8.38 28.79 35.73
CA GLU A 369 9.08 27.51 35.89
C GLU A 369 10.59 27.68 35.72
N MET A 370 11.03 28.35 34.65
CA MET A 370 12.44 28.70 34.40
C MET A 370 13.03 29.54 35.53
N ASN A 371 12.31 30.54 36.04
CA ASN A 371 12.76 31.36 37.16
C ASN A 371 12.81 30.57 38.48
N SER A 372 11.86 29.65 38.70
CA SER A 372 11.84 28.80 39.89
C SER A 372 12.94 27.73 39.90
N ALA A 373 13.38 27.30 38.72
CA ALA A 373 14.56 26.45 38.55
C ALA A 373 15.89 27.21 38.70
N GLY A 374 15.85 28.54 38.86
CA GLY A 374 17.01 29.43 38.80
C GLY A 374 17.54 29.92 40.13
N GLU A 375 18.41 29.14 40.78
CA GLU A 375 19.56 29.69 41.51
C GLU A 375 20.88 29.61 40.70
N ASN A 376 20.85 29.15 39.43
CA ASN A 376 22.08 29.03 38.60
C ASN A 376 21.92 29.38 37.10
N LEU A 377 20.84 30.03 36.66
CA LEU A 377 20.49 30.19 35.24
C LEU A 377 21.02 31.46 34.54
N SER A 378 21.70 32.38 35.23
CA SER A 378 22.17 33.61 34.58
C SER A 378 23.47 33.48 33.78
N GLN A 379 24.12 32.31 33.74
CA GLN A 379 25.42 32.13 33.06
C GLN A 379 25.66 30.75 32.41
N LYS A 380 24.66 29.86 32.31
CA LYS A 380 24.87 28.51 31.75
C LYS A 380 24.19 28.37 30.40
N GLU A 381 24.94 27.87 29.40
CA GLU A 381 24.40 27.39 28.13
C GLU A 381 23.33 26.33 28.44
N LEU A 382 22.06 26.63 28.17
CA LEU A 382 20.96 25.67 28.33
C LEU A 382 21.12 24.57 27.27
N SER A 383 21.32 23.34 27.73
CA SER A 383 21.27 22.17 26.85
C SER A 383 19.82 21.68 26.68
N VAL A 384 19.58 20.89 25.63
CA VAL A 384 18.28 20.21 25.42
C VAL A 384 17.87 19.40 26.66
N TRP A 385 18.85 18.81 27.35
CA TRP A 385 18.65 18.05 28.59
C TRP A 385 18.17 18.90 29.77
N ASP A 386 18.57 20.19 29.85
CA ASP A 386 18.12 21.10 30.91
C ASP A 386 16.64 21.48 30.73
N ILE A 387 16.15 21.51 29.49
CA ILE A 387 14.74 21.79 29.16
C ILE A 387 13.88 20.55 29.39
N ASP A 388 14.37 19.36 29.03
CA ASP A 388 13.70 18.10 29.37
C ASP A 388 13.57 17.93 30.89
N ALA A 389 14.55 18.40 31.67
CA ALA A 389 14.49 18.40 33.14
C ALA A 389 13.44 19.38 33.71
N MET A 390 13.31 20.57 33.10
CA MET A 390 12.32 21.59 33.51
C MET A 390 10.86 21.11 33.36
N PHE A 391 10.58 20.23 32.40
CA PHE A 391 9.24 19.67 32.16
C PHE A 391 9.01 18.29 32.78
N GLY A 392 9.87 17.87 33.70
CA GLY A 392 9.66 16.69 34.54
C GLY A 392 10.48 15.46 34.14
N SER A 393 11.80 15.61 34.12
CA SER A 393 12.71 14.46 34.22
C SER A 393 13.87 14.76 35.19
N ALA A 394 13.87 14.11 36.34
CA ALA A 394 15.09 13.89 37.12
C ALA A 394 14.94 12.68 38.06
N PRO A 395 16.00 11.90 38.30
CA PRO A 395 17.25 11.73 37.53
C PRO A 395 17.23 10.51 36.60
#